data_AF-A0A495ZVP4-F1
#
_entry.id   AF-A0A495ZVP4-F1
#
_cell.length_a   1.000
_cell.length_b   1.000
_cell.length_c   1.000
_cell.angle_alpha   90.00
_cell.angle_beta   90.00
_cell.angle_gamma   90.00
#
_symmetry.space_group_name_H-M   'P 1'
#
loop_
_entity.id
_entity.type
_entity.pdbx_description
1 polymer ?
#
loop_
_entity_poly.entity_id
_entity_poly.type
_entity_poly.pdbx_seq_one_letter_code
_entity_poly.pdbx_strand_id
1 'polypeptide(L)'
;MDTKQTQRNEILKHPFPQQRPDVKIVESDDRITEVDCPELQWWFTIPQMGEHHFSAAYDTLTLELAEVKEIIATAPATVQDIDCVELQVKEWAVREDWPTGPELMYAALEKHCARWVATFMTLEDGRKIFDAVGTDFFEDQWGGAMTRRRIVDDGRYQRQSDGSYKLTDAQGLGAGTYDVTIGENTFHCLRVLDPDIDEPNGGELNEVYIESEGRTVLHRRYDGRSFRGSDLVSKFPDNQRIIINDVVYVHHDCSGRANDDITSAGLGMNGKVS
;
A
#
# COMPACT_ATOMS: atom_id res chain seq x y z
N MET A 1 -15.97 -18.32 30.21
CA MET A 1 -16.03 -16.91 29.76
C MET A 1 -15.29 -16.90 28.43
N ASP A 2 -15.99 -17.27 27.37
CA ASP A 2 -15.47 -17.20 26.00
C ASP A 2 -16.10 -15.99 25.37
N THR A 3 -15.31 -14.95 25.11
CA THR A 3 -15.78 -13.85 24.28
C THR A 3 -14.58 -13.16 23.63
N LYS A 4 -14.58 -13.24 22.29
CA LYS A 4 -13.88 -12.38 21.32
C LYS A 4 -12.44 -12.73 20.99
N GLN A 5 -12.30 -13.75 20.14
CA GLN A 5 -11.22 -13.82 19.16
C GLN A 5 -11.77 -14.55 17.93
N THR A 6 -12.67 -13.90 17.19
CA THR A 6 -13.45 -14.58 16.13
C THR A 6 -13.55 -13.79 14.83
N GLN A 7 -12.62 -12.87 14.55
CA GLN A 7 -12.58 -12.25 13.21
C GLN A 7 -11.28 -12.44 12.44
N ARG A 8 -10.20 -12.92 13.09
CA ARG A 8 -8.89 -13.05 12.45
C ARG A 8 -8.67 -14.35 11.67
N ASN A 9 -9.53 -15.36 11.88
CA ASN A 9 -9.31 -16.73 11.40
C ASN A 9 -10.41 -17.27 10.47
N GLU A 10 -11.46 -16.48 10.18
CA GLU A 10 -12.43 -16.89 9.16
C GLU A 10 -11.87 -16.49 7.79
N ILE A 11 -11.65 -17.49 6.93
CA ILE A 11 -11.23 -17.25 5.55
C ILE A 11 -12.25 -16.32 4.91
N LEU A 12 -11.79 -15.14 4.51
CA LEU A 12 -12.63 -14.16 3.82
C LEU A 12 -13.05 -14.74 2.48
N LYS A 13 -14.30 -14.49 2.07
CA LYS A 13 -14.69 -14.78 0.68
C LYS A 13 -14.08 -13.71 -0.21
N HIS A 14 -13.08 -14.08 -1.00
CA HIS A 14 -12.30 -13.14 -1.82
C HIS A 14 -12.11 -13.67 -3.25
N PRO A 15 -11.75 -12.79 -4.21
CA PRO A 15 -11.52 -13.18 -5.61
C PRO A 15 -10.11 -13.73 -5.89
N PHE A 16 -9.18 -13.55 -4.96
CA PHE A 16 -7.77 -13.88 -5.16
C PHE A 16 -7.51 -15.40 -5.26
N PRO A 17 -6.73 -15.86 -6.24
CA PRO A 17 -6.28 -17.25 -6.31
C PRO A 17 -5.29 -17.57 -5.18
N GLN A 18 -5.19 -18.85 -4.81
CA GLN A 18 -4.24 -19.34 -3.80
C GLN A 18 -2.77 -19.20 -4.22
N GLN A 19 -2.50 -19.17 -5.52
CA GLN A 19 -1.19 -18.94 -6.09
C GLN A 19 -1.18 -17.60 -6.79
N ARG A 20 -0.10 -16.82 -6.62
CA ARG A 20 0.07 -15.51 -7.22
C ARG A 20 -0.07 -15.65 -8.74
N PRO A 21 -0.91 -14.83 -9.39
CA PRO A 21 -0.89 -14.72 -10.84
C PRO A 21 0.52 -14.38 -11.34
N ASP A 22 0.83 -14.76 -12.58
CA ASP A 22 2.08 -14.32 -13.21
C ASP A 22 2.07 -12.79 -13.31
N VAL A 23 3.17 -12.16 -12.87
CA VAL A 23 3.35 -10.71 -12.91
C VAL A 23 4.50 -10.38 -13.87
N LYS A 24 4.22 -9.54 -14.86
CA LYS A 24 5.21 -9.03 -15.81
C LYS A 24 5.12 -7.51 -15.86
N ILE A 25 6.26 -6.84 -15.73
CA ILE A 25 6.36 -5.39 -15.76
C ILE A 25 7.30 -5.02 -16.90
N VAL A 26 6.83 -4.22 -17.84
CA VAL A 26 7.60 -3.78 -19.01
C VAL A 26 7.53 -2.27 -19.09
N GLU A 27 8.67 -1.61 -19.22
CA GLU A 27 8.74 -0.16 -19.43
C GLU A 27 8.07 0.22 -20.76
N SER A 28 7.29 1.30 -20.75
CA SER A 28 6.54 1.79 -21.91
C SER A 28 7.00 3.20 -22.30
N ASP A 29 7.15 3.41 -23.61
CA ASP A 29 7.46 4.72 -24.18
C ASP A 29 6.22 5.62 -24.29
N ASP A 30 5.00 5.07 -24.16
CA ASP A 30 3.77 5.84 -24.05
C ASP A 30 3.70 6.42 -22.64
N ARG A 31 3.84 7.76 -22.51
CA ARG A 31 4.13 8.38 -21.21
C ARG A 31 2.86 8.84 -20.51
N ILE A 32 2.71 8.41 -19.26
CA ILE A 32 1.82 9.02 -18.28
C ILE A 32 2.61 10.06 -17.48
N THR A 33 2.23 11.33 -17.60
CA THR A 33 2.86 12.42 -16.81
C THR A 33 2.15 12.67 -15.50
N GLU A 34 0.87 12.28 -15.40
CA GLU A 34 0.05 12.55 -14.22
C GLU A 34 -1.15 11.59 -14.14
N VAL A 35 -1.50 11.18 -12.92
CA VAL A 35 -2.68 10.37 -12.59
C VAL A 35 -3.47 11.00 -11.44
N ASP A 36 -4.80 10.93 -11.50
CA ASP A 36 -5.69 11.24 -10.38
C ASP A 36 -5.92 9.98 -9.54
N CYS A 37 -5.25 9.84 -8.40
CA CYS A 37 -5.37 8.72 -7.47
C CYS A 37 -6.18 9.11 -6.24
N PRO A 38 -7.47 8.74 -6.15
CA PRO A 38 -8.34 9.08 -5.00
C PRO A 38 -8.20 8.11 -3.82
N GLU A 39 -7.28 7.14 -3.89
CA GLU A 39 -7.10 6.12 -2.86
C GLU A 39 -6.39 6.70 -1.62
N LEU A 40 -6.72 6.17 -0.43
CA LEU A 40 -5.84 6.25 0.73
C LEU A 40 -4.53 5.57 0.37
N GLN A 41 -3.46 6.36 0.31
CA GLN A 41 -2.21 5.88 -0.24
C GLN A 41 -1.67 4.71 0.58
N TRP A 42 -1.40 3.66 -0.19
CA TRP A 42 -0.91 2.34 0.20
C TRP A 42 -1.90 1.48 1.03
N TRP A 43 -3.16 1.93 1.14
CA TRP A 43 -4.31 1.15 1.60
C TRP A 43 -5.37 0.91 0.50
N PHE A 44 -5.16 1.50 -0.68
CA PHE A 44 -5.84 1.20 -1.96
C PHE A 44 -7.37 1.36 -1.98
N THR A 45 -7.95 1.97 -0.95
CA THR A 45 -9.40 2.21 -0.83
C THR A 45 -9.72 3.68 -1.02
N ILE A 46 -10.84 3.97 -1.68
CA ILE A 46 -11.35 5.34 -1.86
C ILE A 46 -12.28 5.67 -0.67
N PRO A 47 -12.04 6.75 0.10
CA PRO A 47 -12.92 7.17 1.20
C PRO A 47 -14.29 7.70 0.73
N GLN A 48 -15.12 6.82 0.17
CA GLN A 48 -16.41 7.16 -0.41
C GLN A 48 -17.44 6.07 -0.14
N MET A 49 -18.67 6.48 0.20
CA MET A 49 -19.77 5.53 0.44
C MET A 49 -20.03 4.64 -0.78
N GLY A 50 -20.17 3.34 -0.51
CA GLY A 50 -20.34 2.31 -1.54
C GLY A 50 -19.04 1.73 -2.07
N GLU A 51 -17.88 2.26 -1.67
CA GLU A 51 -16.59 1.64 -1.99
C GLU A 51 -16.43 0.30 -1.27
N HIS A 52 -15.93 -0.67 -2.02
CA HIS A 52 -15.59 -2.01 -1.53
C HIS A 52 -14.31 -2.46 -2.22
N HIS A 53 -13.25 -2.62 -1.43
CA HIS A 53 -11.92 -2.95 -1.90
C HIS A 53 -11.44 -4.27 -1.32
N PHE A 54 -10.72 -5.03 -2.15
CA PHE A 54 -9.92 -6.17 -1.71
C PHE A 54 -8.47 -6.02 -2.17
N SER A 55 -7.53 -6.39 -1.31
CA SER A 55 -6.11 -6.61 -1.64
C SER A 55 -5.62 -7.95 -1.09
N ALA A 56 -4.56 -8.48 -1.69
CA ALA A 56 -3.94 -9.72 -1.25
C ALA A 56 -2.42 -9.62 -1.34
N ALA A 57 -1.75 -10.05 -0.26
CA ALA A 57 -0.31 -10.22 -0.21
C ALA A 57 0.06 -11.65 -0.62
N TYR A 58 1.06 -11.79 -1.49
CA TYR A 58 1.63 -13.07 -1.91
C TYR A 58 3.11 -13.16 -1.55
N ASP A 59 3.54 -14.23 -0.90
CA ASP A 59 4.95 -14.47 -0.59
C ASP A 59 5.74 -14.60 -1.89
N THR A 60 6.79 -13.80 -2.07
CA THR A 60 7.53 -13.75 -3.34
C THR A 60 8.40 -14.98 -3.60
N LEU A 61 8.68 -15.79 -2.58
CA LEU A 61 9.45 -17.03 -2.71
C LEU A 61 8.54 -18.22 -3.03
N THR A 62 7.42 -18.36 -2.32
CA THR A 62 6.50 -19.49 -2.50
C THR A 62 5.40 -19.22 -3.52
N LEU A 63 5.13 -17.95 -3.80
CA LEU A 63 3.99 -17.45 -4.58
C LEU A 63 2.63 -17.74 -3.93
N GLU A 64 2.60 -18.24 -2.71
CA GLU A 64 1.36 -18.58 -2.02
C GLU A 64 0.72 -17.32 -1.43
N LEU A 65 -0.61 -17.31 -1.43
CA LEU A 65 -1.41 -16.28 -0.77
C LEU A 65 -1.09 -16.24 0.73
N ALA A 66 -0.64 -15.09 1.21
CA ALA A 66 -0.21 -14.89 2.59
C ALA A 66 -1.23 -14.11 3.43
N GLU A 67 -1.89 -13.12 2.83
CA GLU A 67 -2.89 -12.27 3.47
C GLU A 67 -3.94 -11.82 2.45
N VAL A 68 -5.16 -11.60 2.94
CA VAL A 68 -6.24 -10.94 2.23
C VAL A 68 -6.83 -9.89 3.15
N LYS A 69 -7.04 -8.71 2.59
CA LYS A 69 -7.68 -7.58 3.25
C LYS A 69 -8.91 -7.16 2.47
N GLU A 70 -10.00 -6.96 3.20
CA GLU A 70 -11.25 -6.39 2.73
C GLU A 70 -11.45 -5.03 3.42
N ILE A 71 -11.74 -3.98 2.65
CA ILE A 71 -12.08 -2.67 3.18
C ILE A 71 -13.41 -2.21 2.57
N ILE A 72 -14.38 -1.85 3.43
CA ILE A 72 -15.72 -1.44 3.03
C ILE A 72 -16.06 -0.10 3.66
N ALA A 73 -16.56 0.85 2.87
CA ALA A 73 -17.16 2.06 3.40
C ALA A 73 -18.56 1.78 3.95
N THR A 74 -18.72 1.84 5.27
CA THR A 74 -19.93 1.35 5.98
C THR A 74 -20.89 2.46 6.35
N ALA A 75 -20.40 3.64 6.71
CA ALA A 75 -21.24 4.75 7.17
C ALA A 75 -20.60 6.12 6.93
N PRO A 76 -21.41 7.17 6.70
CA PRO A 76 -20.93 8.54 6.88
C PRO A 76 -20.64 8.81 8.35
N ALA A 77 -19.60 9.58 8.64
CA ALA A 77 -19.17 9.92 9.98
C ALA A 77 -18.68 11.38 10.06
N THR A 78 -18.58 11.90 11.29
CA THR A 78 -17.91 13.16 11.57
C THR A 78 -17.00 12.95 12.77
N VAL A 79 -15.71 13.21 12.60
CA VAL A 79 -14.70 13.09 13.66
C VAL A 79 -14.01 14.44 13.80
N GLN A 80 -14.09 15.06 14.99
CA GLN A 80 -13.54 16.40 15.25
C GLN A 80 -13.94 17.43 14.16
N ASP A 81 -15.24 17.51 13.86
CA ASP A 81 -15.82 18.41 12.84
C ASP A 81 -15.35 18.17 11.39
N ILE A 82 -14.70 17.04 11.12
CA ILE A 82 -14.33 16.61 9.77
C ILE A 82 -15.34 15.56 9.29
N ASP A 83 -16.08 15.90 8.25
CA ASP A 83 -16.93 14.96 7.54
C ASP A 83 -16.06 13.91 6.83
N CYS A 84 -16.36 12.64 7.09
CA CYS A 84 -15.58 11.49 6.63
C CYS A 84 -16.47 10.27 6.43
N VAL A 85 -15.87 9.16 6.00
CA VAL A 85 -16.51 7.85 5.97
C VAL A 85 -15.83 6.91 6.97
N GLU A 86 -16.63 6.07 7.61
CA GLU A 86 -16.16 4.89 8.32
C GLU A 86 -15.80 3.80 7.31
N LEU A 87 -14.59 3.28 7.42
CA LEU A 87 -14.06 2.16 6.65
C LEU A 87 -13.87 0.98 7.60
N GLN A 88 -14.64 -0.08 7.39
CA GLN A 88 -14.44 -1.35 8.08
C GLN A 88 -13.35 -2.15 7.38
N VAL A 89 -12.36 -2.58 8.16
CA VAL A 89 -11.27 -3.43 7.70
C VAL A 89 -11.48 -4.84 8.25
N LYS A 90 -11.38 -5.84 7.37
CA LYS A 90 -11.29 -7.24 7.75
C LYS A 90 -10.06 -7.84 7.10
N GLU A 91 -9.32 -8.59 7.88
CA GLU A 91 -8.08 -9.22 7.44
C GLU A 91 -8.13 -10.71 7.76
N TRP A 92 -7.68 -11.50 6.81
CA TRP A 92 -7.33 -12.90 7.00
C TRP A 92 -5.86 -13.07 6.61
N ALA A 93 -5.07 -13.68 7.47
CA ALA A 93 -3.69 -14.03 7.17
C ALA A 93 -3.47 -15.51 7.43
N VAL A 94 -2.62 -16.16 6.62
CA VAL A 94 -2.22 -17.56 6.83
C VAL A 94 -1.46 -17.71 8.13
N ARG A 95 -0.69 -16.69 8.51
CA ARG A 95 0.17 -16.71 9.70
C ARG A 95 -0.43 -15.91 10.83
N GLU A 96 -0.36 -16.47 12.04
CA GLU A 96 -0.82 -15.80 13.27
C GLU A 96 0.04 -14.60 13.67
N ASP A 97 1.32 -14.57 13.25
CA ASP A 97 2.28 -13.51 13.55
C ASP A 97 2.29 -12.38 12.50
N TRP A 98 1.26 -12.32 11.64
CA TRP A 98 1.04 -11.16 10.79
C TRP A 98 0.77 -9.92 11.66
N PRO A 99 1.33 -8.73 11.35
CA PRO A 99 1.07 -7.52 12.10
C PRO A 99 -0.43 -7.20 12.20
N THR A 100 -0.87 -6.64 13.32
CA THR A 100 -2.28 -6.27 13.53
C THR A 100 -2.57 -4.92 12.88
N GLY A 101 -3.50 -4.89 11.93
CA GLY A 101 -4.05 -3.66 11.36
C GLY A 101 -5.18 -3.05 12.21
N PRO A 102 -5.62 -1.82 11.89
CA PRO A 102 -6.87 -1.25 12.39
C PRO A 102 -8.08 -2.10 11.99
N GLU A 103 -9.07 -2.18 12.87
CA GLU A 103 -10.39 -2.77 12.59
C GLU A 103 -11.32 -1.76 11.91
N LEU A 104 -11.18 -0.48 12.27
CA LEU A 104 -11.88 0.63 11.63
C LEU A 104 -10.89 1.75 11.32
N MET A 105 -11.13 2.41 10.20
CA MET A 105 -10.51 3.69 9.87
C MET A 105 -11.62 4.69 9.58
N TYR A 106 -11.37 5.96 9.87
CA TYR A 106 -12.19 7.07 9.43
C TYR A 106 -11.36 7.89 8.47
N ALA A 107 -11.88 8.14 7.27
CA ALA A 107 -11.12 8.78 6.21
C ALA A 107 -11.96 9.74 5.39
N ALA A 108 -11.32 10.79 4.88
CA ALA A 108 -11.97 11.81 4.06
C ALA A 108 -11.31 11.87 2.67
N LEU A 109 -12.14 11.90 1.63
CA LEU A 109 -11.71 12.24 0.28
C LEU A 109 -11.94 13.73 0.05
N GLU A 110 -10.86 14.49 0.01
CA GLU A 110 -10.88 15.93 -0.23
C GLU A 110 -10.50 16.25 -1.69
N LYS A 111 -10.51 17.53 -2.03
CA LYS A 111 -10.20 17.99 -3.39
C LYS A 111 -8.77 17.61 -3.84
N HIS A 112 -7.82 17.57 -2.91
CA HIS A 112 -6.39 17.43 -3.21
C HIS A 112 -5.73 16.18 -2.60
N CYS A 113 -6.41 15.47 -1.71
CA CYS A 113 -5.88 14.32 -0.99
C CYS A 113 -7.00 13.40 -0.51
N ALA A 114 -6.64 12.18 -0.14
CA ALA A 114 -7.47 11.26 0.63
C ALA A 114 -6.74 10.98 1.95
N ARG A 115 -7.28 11.37 3.09
CA ARG A 115 -6.55 11.31 4.36
C ARG A 115 -7.26 10.49 5.43
N TRP A 116 -6.47 9.88 6.30
CA TRP A 116 -6.97 9.35 7.56
C TRP A 116 -7.40 10.51 8.48
N VAL A 117 -8.42 10.24 9.28
CA VAL A 117 -8.98 11.15 10.29
C VAL A 117 -8.92 10.49 11.66
N ALA A 118 -9.17 9.19 11.74
CA ALA A 118 -8.99 8.39 12.95
C ALA A 118 -8.80 6.92 12.61
N THR A 119 -8.25 6.16 13.55
CA THR A 119 -8.14 4.71 13.49
C THR A 119 -8.59 4.08 14.80
N PHE A 120 -9.07 2.85 14.70
CA PHE A 120 -9.45 2.03 15.85
C PHE A 120 -8.82 0.65 15.70
N MET A 121 -8.11 0.20 16.74
CA MET A 121 -7.52 -1.15 16.79
C MET A 121 -7.62 -1.76 18.18
N THR A 122 -7.73 -3.08 18.24
CA THR A 122 -7.55 -3.86 19.46
C THR A 122 -6.16 -4.48 19.48
N LEU A 123 -5.38 -4.16 20.51
CA LEU A 123 -4.06 -4.73 20.74
C LEU A 123 -4.14 -6.20 21.20
N GLU A 124 -3.01 -6.91 21.16
CA GLU A 124 -2.91 -8.31 21.60
C GLU A 124 -3.33 -8.53 23.05
N ASP A 125 -3.13 -7.54 23.93
CA ASP A 125 -3.55 -7.59 25.33
C ASP A 125 -5.04 -7.22 25.55
N GLY A 126 -5.78 -7.02 24.47
CA GLY A 126 -7.21 -6.69 24.48
C GLY A 126 -7.51 -5.20 24.72
N ARG A 127 -6.49 -4.34 24.89
CA ARG A 127 -6.70 -2.89 24.95
C ARG A 127 -7.17 -2.37 23.60
N LYS A 128 -8.12 -1.44 23.66
CA LYS A 128 -8.64 -0.76 22.49
C LYS A 128 -8.00 0.61 22.40
N ILE A 129 -7.42 0.90 21.25
CA ILE A 129 -6.88 2.21 20.92
C ILE A 129 -7.82 2.83 19.91
N PHE A 130 -8.34 4.01 20.25
CA PHE A 130 -8.92 4.93 19.31
C PHE A 130 -8.00 6.12 19.24
N ASP A 131 -7.53 6.45 18.05
CA ASP A 131 -6.64 7.56 17.85
C ASP A 131 -7.06 8.39 16.64
N ALA A 132 -6.84 9.69 16.71
CA ALA A 132 -7.41 10.64 15.75
C ALA A 132 -6.44 11.78 15.48
N VAL A 133 -6.67 12.46 14.35
CA VAL A 133 -5.96 13.68 13.97
C VAL A 133 -5.77 14.63 15.15
N GLY A 134 -4.57 15.20 15.24
CA GLY A 134 -4.16 16.11 16.30
C GLY A 134 -3.54 15.45 17.54
N THR A 135 -3.45 14.13 17.61
CA THR A 135 -2.64 13.44 18.65
C THR A 135 -1.26 13.08 18.11
N ASP A 136 -0.24 13.14 18.97
CA ASP A 136 1.15 12.85 18.54
C ASP A 136 1.28 11.45 17.92
N PHE A 137 0.64 10.43 18.52
CA PHE A 137 0.70 9.06 18.00
C PHE A 137 0.02 8.93 16.63
N PHE A 138 -1.09 9.63 16.40
CA PHE A 138 -1.79 9.58 15.12
C PHE A 138 -0.97 10.28 14.05
N GLU A 139 -0.44 11.47 14.33
CA GLU A 139 0.36 12.20 13.36
C GLU A 139 1.64 11.44 12.98
N ASP A 140 2.30 10.79 13.93
CA ASP A 140 3.50 9.99 13.68
C ASP A 140 3.23 8.73 12.84
N GLN A 141 2.02 8.15 12.90
CA GLN A 141 1.71 6.85 12.25
C GLN A 141 0.80 6.97 11.02
N TRP A 142 -0.09 7.94 11.00
CA TRP A 142 -1.19 8.05 10.05
C TRP A 142 -1.35 9.45 9.45
N GLY A 143 -1.10 10.50 10.25
CA GLY A 143 -1.36 11.89 9.86
C GLY A 143 -0.22 12.58 9.10
N GLY A 144 1.04 12.14 9.31
CA GLY A 144 2.23 12.77 8.76
C GLY A 144 2.41 12.61 7.24
N ALA A 145 1.85 11.54 6.66
CA ALA A 145 1.87 11.32 5.22
C ALA A 145 0.75 12.14 4.56
N MET A 146 1.06 13.36 4.10
CA MET A 146 0.15 14.08 3.22
C MET A 146 0.00 13.31 1.91
N THR A 147 -1.08 12.54 1.80
CA THR A 147 -1.38 11.83 0.57
C THR A 147 -1.63 12.84 -0.55
N ARG A 148 -1.19 12.49 -1.76
CA ARG A 148 -1.36 13.36 -2.93
C ARG A 148 -2.32 12.72 -3.90
N ARG A 149 -3.47 13.35 -4.11
CA ARG A 149 -4.43 12.86 -5.10
C ARG A 149 -3.86 12.92 -6.52
N ARG A 150 -3.23 14.04 -6.87
CA ARG A 150 -2.59 14.20 -8.19
C ARG A 150 -1.15 13.73 -8.10
N ILE A 151 -0.86 12.58 -8.69
CA ILE A 151 0.49 12.01 -8.71
C ILE A 151 1.13 12.33 -10.05
N VAL A 152 2.27 13.00 -10.01
CA VAL A 152 2.97 13.54 -11.19
C VAL A 152 4.32 12.86 -11.36
N ASP A 153 4.67 12.54 -12.61
CA ASP A 153 6.05 12.28 -13.04
C ASP A 153 6.64 13.59 -13.60
N ASP A 154 7.40 14.29 -12.76
CA ASP A 154 8.08 15.55 -13.09
C ASP A 154 9.59 15.34 -13.34
N GLY A 155 10.03 14.08 -13.49
CA GLY A 155 11.43 13.74 -13.65
C GLY A 155 12.24 13.78 -12.35
N ARG A 156 11.60 13.71 -11.17
CA ARG A 156 12.29 13.51 -9.89
C ARG A 156 13.24 12.32 -9.93
N TYR A 157 12.77 11.19 -10.44
CA TYR A 157 13.54 9.95 -10.48
C TYR A 157 14.29 9.79 -11.80
N GLN A 158 15.59 10.09 -11.82
CA GLN A 158 16.44 9.88 -13.00
C GLN A 158 17.11 8.50 -12.93
N ARG A 159 16.60 7.56 -13.73
CA ARG A 159 17.17 6.22 -13.84
C ARG A 159 18.56 6.27 -14.48
N GLN A 160 19.53 5.60 -13.84
CA GLN A 160 20.91 5.48 -14.27
C GLN A 160 21.10 4.19 -15.10
N SER A 161 22.25 4.05 -15.76
CA SER A 161 22.55 2.89 -16.62
C SER A 161 22.65 1.56 -15.86
N ASP A 162 22.94 1.61 -14.56
CA ASP A 162 22.98 0.44 -13.67
C ASP A 162 21.60 0.10 -13.06
N GLY A 163 20.57 0.86 -13.42
CA GLY A 163 19.21 0.70 -12.92
C GLY A 163 18.91 1.42 -11.60
N SER A 164 19.89 2.05 -10.96
CA SER A 164 19.66 2.92 -9.79
C SER A 164 18.97 4.23 -10.19
N TYR A 165 18.47 4.97 -9.20
CA TYR A 165 17.88 6.28 -9.39
C TYR A 165 18.70 7.38 -8.72
N LYS A 166 18.84 8.50 -9.41
CA LYS A 166 19.30 9.76 -8.83
C LYS A 166 18.12 10.72 -8.73
N LEU A 167 17.95 11.35 -7.57
CA LEU A 167 16.91 12.34 -7.36
C LEU A 167 17.33 13.70 -7.91
N THR A 168 16.37 14.43 -8.44
CA THR A 168 16.46 15.87 -8.70
C THR A 168 15.75 16.66 -7.60
N ASP A 169 15.68 17.99 -7.73
CA ASP A 169 14.92 18.86 -6.81
C ASP A 169 13.40 18.80 -7.01
N ALA A 170 12.94 18.09 -8.06
CA ALA A 170 11.53 17.89 -8.34
C ALA A 170 10.86 17.03 -7.24
N GLN A 171 9.53 17.07 -7.15
CA GLN A 171 8.80 16.56 -5.98
C GLN A 171 7.79 15.48 -6.32
N GLY A 172 7.56 15.21 -7.60
CA GLY A 172 6.67 14.16 -8.10
C GLY A 172 7.04 12.78 -7.55
N LEU A 173 6.05 11.90 -7.45
CA LEU A 173 6.27 10.52 -7.03
C LEU A 173 6.37 9.57 -8.24
N GLY A 174 5.98 10.04 -9.43
CA GLY A 174 6.04 9.27 -10.67
C GLY A 174 7.48 8.97 -11.10
N ALA A 175 7.73 7.71 -11.45
CA ALA A 175 9.04 7.16 -11.78
C ALA A 175 9.00 6.35 -13.09
N GLY A 176 8.38 6.92 -14.13
CA GLY A 176 8.22 6.31 -15.44
C GLY A 176 6.91 5.54 -15.64
N THR A 177 6.68 5.13 -16.88
CA THR A 177 5.44 4.49 -17.32
C THR A 177 5.71 3.04 -17.73
N TYR A 178 4.81 2.14 -17.35
CA TYR A 178 5.00 0.70 -17.49
C TYR A 178 3.68 0.02 -17.87
N ASP A 179 3.77 -0.98 -18.72
CA ASP A 179 2.72 -1.96 -18.92
C ASP A 179 2.90 -3.07 -17.89
N VAL A 180 1.91 -3.22 -17.01
CA VAL A 180 1.87 -4.20 -15.93
C VAL A 180 0.85 -5.27 -16.27
N THR A 181 1.32 -6.48 -16.50
CA THR A 181 0.48 -7.66 -16.72
C THR A 181 0.38 -8.48 -15.43
N ILE A 182 -0.85 -8.77 -14.99
CA ILE A 182 -1.18 -9.64 -13.84
C ILE A 182 -2.16 -10.71 -14.34
N GLY A 183 -1.67 -11.95 -14.47
CA GLY A 183 -2.41 -13.02 -15.12
C GLY A 183 -2.73 -12.66 -16.57
N GLU A 184 -4.01 -12.53 -16.90
CA GLU A 184 -4.49 -12.18 -18.24
C GLU A 184 -4.74 -10.67 -18.43
N ASN A 185 -4.69 -9.88 -17.36
CA ASN A 185 -4.98 -8.45 -17.40
C ASN A 185 -3.70 -7.65 -17.62
N THR A 186 -3.72 -6.67 -18.52
CA THR A 186 -2.61 -5.73 -18.72
C THR A 186 -3.10 -4.31 -18.52
N PHE A 187 -2.36 -3.54 -17.72
CA PHE A 187 -2.67 -2.18 -17.33
C PHE A 187 -1.54 -1.25 -17.76
N HIS A 188 -1.89 -0.10 -18.31
CA HIS A 188 -0.94 0.96 -18.59
C HIS A 188 -0.83 1.85 -17.36
N CYS A 189 0.32 1.82 -16.69
CA CYS A 189 0.47 2.33 -15.33
C CYS A 189 1.57 3.38 -15.23
N LEU A 190 1.31 4.40 -14.41
CA LEU A 190 2.36 5.20 -13.81
C LEU A 190 2.99 4.40 -12.67
N ARG A 191 4.30 4.19 -12.72
CA ARG A 191 5.05 3.69 -11.55
C ARG A 191 5.25 4.84 -10.58
N VAL A 192 5.05 4.56 -9.31
CA VAL A 192 5.26 5.47 -8.20
C VAL A 192 6.34 4.91 -7.31
N LEU A 193 7.29 5.76 -6.92
CA LEU A 193 8.23 5.49 -5.85
C LEU A 193 7.99 6.53 -4.75
N ASP A 194 7.68 6.05 -3.56
CA ASP A 194 7.44 6.89 -2.38
C ASP A 194 8.36 6.44 -1.23
N PRO A 195 9.64 6.87 -1.24
CA PRO A 195 10.59 6.60 -0.16
C PRO A 195 10.44 7.59 0.99
N ASP A 196 10.51 7.09 2.21
CA ASP A 196 10.95 7.84 3.38
C ASP A 196 12.46 8.09 3.24
N ILE A 197 12.79 9.31 2.83
CA ILE A 197 14.16 9.79 2.61
C ILE A 197 14.75 10.47 3.85
N ASP A 198 13.92 10.79 4.84
CA ASP A 198 14.37 11.49 6.05
C ASP A 198 14.99 10.52 7.05
N GLU A 199 14.63 9.24 6.97
CA GLU A 199 15.22 8.17 7.77
C GLU A 199 16.68 7.88 7.37
N PRO A 200 17.64 7.90 8.34
CA PRO A 200 19.03 7.62 8.07
C PRO A 200 19.27 6.23 7.45
N ASN A 201 19.87 6.18 6.27
CA ASN A 201 20.09 4.97 5.46
C ASN A 201 18.80 4.36 4.85
N GLY A 202 17.75 5.15 4.74
CA GLY A 202 16.48 4.81 4.09
C GLY A 202 15.48 4.17 5.06
N GLY A 203 14.25 4.70 5.03
CA GLY A 203 13.12 4.15 5.76
C GLY A 203 12.35 3.16 4.90
N GLU A 204 11.04 3.28 4.91
CA GLU A 204 10.16 2.55 4.01
C GLU A 204 10.22 3.12 2.58
N LEU A 205 10.05 2.28 1.57
CA LEU A 205 9.81 2.67 0.19
C LEU A 205 8.62 1.89 -0.35
N ASN A 206 7.60 2.60 -0.81
CA ASN A 206 6.48 2.01 -1.54
C ASN A 206 6.74 2.12 -3.05
N GLU A 207 6.78 0.96 -3.73
CA GLU A 207 6.72 0.87 -5.19
C GLU A 207 5.30 0.50 -5.58
N VAL A 208 4.63 1.38 -6.32
CA VAL A 208 3.21 1.24 -6.63
C VAL A 208 3.00 1.43 -8.13
N TYR A 209 2.10 0.65 -8.71
CA TYR A 209 1.69 0.80 -10.10
C TYR A 209 0.22 1.21 -10.14
N ILE A 210 -0.02 2.43 -10.62
CA ILE A 210 -1.35 3.04 -10.66
C ILE A 210 -1.78 3.13 -12.12
N GLU A 211 -2.90 2.51 -12.46
CA GLU A 211 -3.45 2.56 -13.80
C GLU A 211 -4.13 3.91 -14.10
N SER A 212 -4.46 4.15 -15.36
CA SER A 212 -4.97 5.44 -15.87
C SER A 212 -6.24 5.99 -15.20
N GLU A 213 -7.11 5.13 -14.64
CA GLU A 213 -8.31 5.50 -13.88
C GLU A 213 -8.03 5.78 -12.40
N GLY A 214 -6.76 5.70 -11.97
CA GLY A 214 -6.33 6.08 -10.63
C GLY A 214 -6.32 4.95 -9.60
N ARG A 215 -6.45 3.69 -10.03
CA ARG A 215 -6.43 2.53 -9.13
C ARG A 215 -5.04 1.91 -9.05
N THR A 216 -4.62 1.55 -7.84
CA THR A 216 -3.42 0.73 -7.67
C THR A 216 -3.70 -0.69 -8.15
N VAL A 217 -2.84 -1.27 -8.98
CA VAL A 217 -2.95 -2.67 -9.45
C VAL A 217 -1.94 -3.61 -8.80
N LEU A 218 -0.76 -3.08 -8.47
CA LEU A 218 0.34 -3.80 -7.83
C LEU A 218 1.05 -2.86 -6.88
N HIS A 219 1.37 -3.37 -5.70
CA HIS A 219 2.19 -2.70 -4.71
C HIS A 219 3.30 -3.64 -4.21
N ARG A 220 4.47 -3.07 -3.95
CA ARG A 220 5.58 -3.72 -3.29
C ARG A 220 6.19 -2.74 -2.29
N ARG A 221 6.37 -3.23 -1.07
CA ARG A 221 7.12 -2.51 -0.05
C ARG A 221 8.57 -2.95 -0.03
N TYR A 222 9.44 -1.97 0.14
CA TYR A 222 10.86 -2.16 0.40
C TYR A 222 11.20 -1.46 1.71
N ASP A 223 12.12 -2.04 2.48
CA ASP A 223 12.67 -1.42 3.68
C ASP A 223 14.15 -1.08 3.42
N GLY A 224 14.60 0.08 3.89
CA GLY A 224 16.00 0.47 3.85
C GLY A 224 16.88 -0.48 4.64
N ARG A 225 18.17 -0.55 4.28
CA ARG A 225 19.13 -1.57 4.72
C ARG A 225 19.07 -1.91 6.21
N SER A 226 18.87 -0.91 7.08
CA SER A 226 18.91 -1.07 8.54
C SER A 226 17.61 -0.71 9.25
N PHE A 227 16.53 -0.41 8.51
CA PHE A 227 15.27 0.12 9.06
C PHE A 227 14.64 -0.79 10.13
N ARG A 228 14.81 -2.11 9.99
CA ARG A 228 14.29 -3.12 10.93
C ARG A 228 15.33 -3.60 11.95
N GLY A 229 16.38 -2.80 12.21
CA GLY A 229 17.43 -3.11 13.20
C GLY A 229 18.38 -4.25 12.81
N SER A 230 18.26 -4.79 11.59
CA SER A 230 19.16 -5.82 11.05
C SER A 230 19.60 -5.43 9.64
N ASP A 231 20.78 -5.89 9.20
CA ASP A 231 21.26 -5.66 7.84
C ASP A 231 20.49 -6.53 6.83
N LEU A 232 19.43 -5.95 6.26
CA LEU A 232 18.52 -6.64 5.34
C LEU A 232 19.23 -7.10 4.07
N VAL A 233 20.24 -6.37 3.60
CA VAL A 233 21.01 -6.72 2.40
C VAL A 233 21.78 -8.03 2.60
N SER A 234 22.37 -8.20 3.78
CA SER A 234 23.10 -9.43 4.13
C SER A 234 22.16 -10.58 4.45
N LYS A 235 21.02 -10.28 5.09
CA LYS A 235 20.03 -11.29 5.51
C LYS A 235 19.24 -11.87 4.34
N PHE A 236 18.94 -11.04 3.35
CA PHE A 236 18.11 -11.38 2.19
C PHE A 236 18.84 -11.02 0.88
N PRO A 237 19.93 -11.75 0.56
CA PRO A 237 20.78 -11.39 -0.57
C PRO A 237 20.05 -11.49 -1.92
N ASP A 238 19.05 -12.38 -2.02
CA ASP A 238 18.32 -12.67 -3.26
C ASP A 238 17.03 -11.85 -3.42
N ASN A 239 16.64 -11.07 -2.42
CA ASN A 239 15.46 -10.20 -2.53
C ASN A 239 15.73 -9.08 -3.53
N GLN A 240 14.67 -8.66 -4.23
CA GLN A 240 14.73 -7.52 -5.14
C GLN A 240 15.16 -6.25 -4.40
N ARG A 241 15.81 -5.34 -5.13
CA ARG A 241 16.35 -4.10 -4.57
C ARG A 241 16.01 -2.92 -5.45
N ILE A 242 15.79 -1.78 -4.82
CA ILE A 242 15.74 -0.48 -5.46
C ILE A 242 16.83 0.39 -4.82
N ILE A 243 17.58 1.11 -5.65
CA ILE A 243 18.64 2.00 -5.18
C ILE A 243 18.27 3.43 -5.57
N ILE A 244 18.20 4.34 -4.60
CA ILE A 244 17.88 5.75 -4.80
C ILE A 244 18.93 6.58 -4.07
N ASN A 245 19.68 7.44 -4.77
CA ASN A 245 20.77 8.23 -4.20
C ASN A 245 21.73 7.40 -3.33
N ASP A 246 22.18 6.25 -3.85
CA ASP A 246 23.05 5.29 -3.15
C ASP A 246 22.44 4.60 -1.90
N VAL A 247 21.18 4.90 -1.56
CA VAL A 247 20.43 4.20 -0.51
C VAL A 247 19.81 2.94 -1.09
N VAL A 248 20.04 1.80 -0.43
CA VAL A 248 19.53 0.49 -0.85
C VAL A 248 18.26 0.17 -0.06
N TYR A 249 17.17 -0.02 -0.79
CA TYR A 249 15.90 -0.53 -0.30
C TYR A 249 15.74 -1.99 -0.74
N VAL A 250 15.46 -2.88 0.21
CA VAL A 250 15.35 -4.33 0.00
C VAL A 250 13.88 -4.71 0.10
N HIS A 251 13.38 -5.49 -0.86
CA HIS A 251 11.99 -5.96 -0.87
C HIS A 251 11.73 -6.73 0.41
N HIS A 252 10.94 -6.11 1.29
CA HIS A 252 10.74 -6.55 2.66
C HIS A 252 9.66 -5.66 3.28
N ASP A 253 8.74 -6.25 4.02
CA ASP A 253 7.64 -5.56 4.66
C ASP A 253 7.53 -5.83 6.17
N CYS A 254 6.47 -5.31 6.78
CA CYS A 254 6.20 -5.42 8.20
C CYS A 254 5.95 -6.87 8.68
N SER A 255 5.65 -7.83 7.79
CA SER A 255 5.52 -9.25 8.11
C SER A 255 6.88 -9.98 8.26
N GLY A 256 7.97 -9.26 7.96
CA GLY A 256 9.32 -9.81 7.95
C GLY A 256 9.66 -10.59 6.68
N ARG A 257 8.89 -10.39 5.60
CA ARG A 257 9.01 -11.10 4.32
C ARG A 257 8.91 -10.13 3.14
N ALA A 258 9.19 -10.62 1.95
CA ALA A 258 8.91 -9.92 0.71
C ALA A 258 7.57 -10.40 0.15
N ASN A 259 6.57 -9.54 0.12
CA ASN A 259 5.27 -9.83 -0.50
C ASN A 259 5.00 -8.92 -1.70
N ASP A 260 4.29 -9.47 -2.69
CA ASP A 260 3.64 -8.69 -3.74
C ASP A 260 2.17 -8.50 -3.35
N ASP A 261 1.74 -7.25 -3.25
CA ASP A 261 0.35 -6.91 -3.00
C ASP A 261 -0.39 -6.68 -4.32
N ILE A 262 -1.38 -7.51 -4.61
CA ILE A 262 -2.25 -7.38 -5.77
C ILE A 262 -3.63 -6.92 -5.29
N THR A 263 -4.17 -5.89 -5.93
CA THR A 263 -5.51 -5.40 -5.61
C THR A 263 -6.57 -6.09 -6.46
N SER A 264 -7.83 -5.94 -6.06
CA SER A 264 -8.99 -6.29 -6.88
C SER A 264 -8.97 -5.60 -8.25
N ALA A 265 -8.48 -4.35 -8.34
CA ALA A 265 -8.28 -3.68 -9.62
C ALA A 265 -7.21 -4.39 -10.48
N GLY A 266 -6.13 -4.89 -9.86
CA GLY A 266 -5.12 -5.72 -10.53
C GLY A 266 -5.63 -7.06 -11.07
N LEU A 267 -6.77 -7.55 -10.55
CA LEU A 267 -7.50 -8.69 -11.12
C LEU A 267 -8.49 -8.29 -12.24
N GLY A 268 -8.55 -7.01 -12.62
CA GLY A 268 -9.50 -6.48 -13.59
C GLY A 268 -10.90 -6.25 -13.02
N MET A 269 -11.05 -6.20 -11.70
CA MET A 269 -12.35 -6.00 -11.03
C MET A 269 -12.54 -4.51 -10.70
N ASN A 270 -13.13 -3.76 -11.63
CA ASN A 270 -13.43 -2.34 -11.39
C ASN A 270 -14.74 -2.17 -10.60
N GLY A 271 -14.62 -1.96 -9.28
CA GLY A 271 -15.60 -1.26 -8.44
C GLY A 271 -17.01 -1.87 -8.27
N LYS A 272 -17.25 -3.11 -8.70
CA LYS A 272 -18.52 -3.81 -8.46
C LYS A 272 -18.28 -5.27 -8.09
N VAL A 273 -17.89 -5.50 -6.85
CA VAL A 273 -18.10 -6.81 -6.23
C VAL A 273 -19.57 -6.82 -5.79
N SER A 274 -20.44 -7.40 -6.63
CA SER A 274 -21.85 -7.61 -6.32
C SER A 274 -22.08 -8.74 -5.34
#